data_AF-A0A5C5R9Q1-F1
#
_entry.id   AF-A0A5C5R9Q1-F1
#
_cell.length_a   1.000
_cell.length_b   1.000
_cell.length_c   1.000
_cell.angle_alpha   90.00
_cell.angle_beta   90.00
_cell.angle_gamma   90.00
#
_symmetry.space_group_name_H-M   'P 1'
#
loop_
_entity.id
_entity.type
_entity.pdbx_description
1 polymer ?
#
loop_
_entity_poly.entity_id
_entity_poly.type
_entity_poly.pdbx_seq_one_letter_code
_entity_poly.pdbx_strand_id
1 'polypeptide(L)'
;MTKRKPPAGTTGAALTAHYTGWAADEGVQLDPSDVALLERLARATDAVIELDKALSSGVTETGPTGAVKVHPALSARRAEVEQIARLVVLLDRRIEEASAGLDPADRPGVRGVKPFETRGSYGPRSTGTDGTASALPRREHHSRAGGRRPGNGGR
;
A
#
# COMPACT_ATOMS: atom_id res chain seq x y z
N MET A 1 -3.67 23.60 -11.99
CA MET A 1 -2.77 23.08 -10.95
C MET A 1 -1.59 22.40 -11.60
N THR A 2 -0.39 22.94 -11.39
CA THR A 2 0.86 22.34 -11.86
C THR A 2 1.30 21.29 -10.85
N LYS A 3 1.33 20.01 -11.25
CA LYS A 3 1.89 18.93 -10.43
C LYS A 3 3.36 19.22 -10.16
N ARG A 4 3.69 19.63 -8.93
CA ARG A 4 5.07 19.83 -8.51
C ARG A 4 5.67 18.47 -8.22
N LYS A 5 6.55 18.01 -9.11
CA LYS A 5 7.25 16.75 -8.92
C LYS A 5 8.13 16.88 -7.68
N PRO A 6 8.04 15.98 -6.68
CA PRO A 6 8.94 16.01 -5.56
C PRO A 6 10.38 15.87 -6.07
N PRO A 7 11.33 16.59 -5.47
CA PRO A 7 12.72 16.51 -5.88
C PRO A 7 13.23 15.08 -5.70
N ALA A 8 13.88 14.53 -6.73
CA ALA A 8 14.40 13.17 -6.68
C ALA A 8 15.66 13.12 -5.78
N GLY A 9 15.76 12.12 -4.90
CA GLY A 9 16.95 11.89 -4.09
C GLY A 9 17.18 12.90 -2.96
N THR A 10 16.14 13.58 -2.48
CA THR A 10 16.22 14.53 -1.36
C THR A 10 16.16 13.88 0.01
N THR A 11 16.75 14.52 1.01
CA THR A 11 16.62 14.15 2.42
C THR A 11 15.18 14.30 2.91
N GLY A 12 14.85 13.66 4.04
CA GLY A 12 13.54 13.81 4.67
C GLY A 12 13.21 15.28 4.97
N ALA A 13 14.18 16.07 5.42
CA ALA A 13 14.01 17.50 5.66
C ALA A 13 13.65 18.29 4.38
N ALA A 14 14.28 17.97 3.25
CA ALA A 14 13.98 18.63 1.98
C ALA A 14 12.59 18.23 1.43
N LEU A 15 12.14 17.00 1.67
CA LEU A 15 10.74 16.61 1.37
C LEU A 15 9.75 17.35 2.27
N THR A 16 10.03 17.45 3.57
CA THR A 16 9.20 18.24 4.49
C THR A 16 9.05 19.68 4.00
N ALA A 17 10.15 20.34 3.67
CA ALA A 17 10.14 21.70 3.14
C ALA A 17 9.39 21.84 1.81
N HIS A 18 9.49 20.84 0.92
CA HIS A 18 8.77 20.83 -0.35
C HIS A 18 7.26 20.81 -0.15
N TYR A 19 6.73 19.90 0.67
CA TYR A 19 5.29 19.77 0.87
C TYR A 19 4.71 20.89 1.72
N THR A 20 5.44 21.39 2.73
CA THR A 20 4.98 22.56 3.49
C THR A 20 4.95 23.81 2.61
N GLY A 21 5.96 24.01 1.77
CA GLY A 21 5.99 25.10 0.79
C GLY A 21 4.88 24.99 -0.24
N TRP A 22 4.62 23.78 -0.77
CA TRP A 22 3.53 23.58 -1.71
C TRP A 22 2.15 23.83 -1.09
N ALA A 23 1.90 23.32 0.12
CA ALA A 23 0.65 23.59 0.82
C ALA A 23 0.45 25.10 1.07
N ALA A 24 1.50 25.80 1.48
CA ALA A 24 1.46 27.26 1.66
C ALA A 24 1.15 28.02 0.36
N ASP A 25 1.78 27.62 -0.76
CA ASP A 25 1.55 28.23 -2.08
C ASP A 25 0.10 28.04 -2.56
N GLU A 26 -0.54 26.93 -2.20
CA GLU A 26 -1.94 26.65 -2.52
C GLU A 26 -2.93 27.20 -1.47
N GLY A 27 -2.43 27.88 -0.42
CA GLY A 27 -3.27 28.37 0.68
C GLY A 27 -3.90 27.26 1.53
N VAL A 28 -3.36 26.05 1.47
CA VAL A 28 -3.84 24.87 2.19
C VAL A 28 -3.19 24.82 3.57
N GLN A 29 -4.03 24.73 4.61
CA GLN A 29 -3.55 24.45 5.97
C GLN A 29 -3.42 22.93 6.16
N LEU A 30 -2.21 22.45 6.40
CA LEU A 30 -1.97 21.04 6.72
C LEU A 30 -2.55 20.71 8.10
N ASP A 31 -3.38 19.69 8.17
CA ASP A 31 -3.93 19.22 9.45
C ASP A 31 -2.94 18.28 10.17
N PRO A 32 -3.17 17.94 11.46
CA PRO A 32 -2.27 17.07 12.21
C PRO A 32 -2.02 15.69 11.58
N SER A 33 -3.00 15.15 10.85
CA SER A 33 -2.81 13.90 10.11
C SER A 33 -1.88 14.08 8.92
N ASP A 34 -1.94 15.20 8.21
CA ASP A 34 -1.00 15.53 7.13
C ASP A 34 0.42 15.69 7.65
N VAL A 35 0.57 16.39 8.78
CA VAL A 35 1.87 16.56 9.43
C VAL A 35 2.45 15.20 9.82
N ALA A 36 1.65 14.30 10.39
CA ALA A 36 2.10 12.95 10.74
C ALA A 36 2.51 12.12 9.50
N LEU A 37 1.79 12.26 8.38
CA LEU A 37 2.15 11.60 7.12
C LEU A 37 3.46 12.15 6.56
N LEU A 38 3.66 13.45 6.64
CA LEU A 38 4.87 14.13 6.20
C LEU A 38 6.09 13.70 7.03
N GLU A 39 5.96 13.66 8.35
CA GLU A 39 7.02 13.15 9.22
C GLU A 39 7.38 11.69 8.91
N ARG A 40 6.38 10.85 8.60
CA ARG A 40 6.61 9.46 8.24
C ARG A 40 7.33 9.33 6.90
N LEU A 41 6.95 10.16 5.92
CA LEU A 41 7.63 10.23 4.63
C LEU A 41 9.08 10.65 4.79
N ALA A 42 9.35 11.66 5.61
CA ALA A 42 10.70 12.13 5.89
C ALA A 42 11.57 11.01 6.50
N ARG A 43 11.07 10.34 7.56
CA ARG A 43 11.78 9.23 8.22
C ARG A 43 12.05 8.06 7.27
N ALA A 44 11.07 7.67 6.45
CA ALA A 44 11.24 6.58 5.48
C ALA A 44 12.31 6.93 4.44
N THR A 45 12.35 8.19 4.01
CA THR A 45 13.35 8.68 3.05
C THR A 45 14.76 8.65 3.63
N ASP A 46 14.94 9.12 4.86
CA ASP A 46 16.23 9.05 5.53
C ASP A 46 16.66 7.60 5.79
N ALA A 47 15.71 6.71 6.11
CA ALA A 47 15.99 5.27 6.24
C ALA A 47 16.48 4.64 4.92
N VAL A 48 15.89 5.01 3.78
CA VAL A 48 16.38 4.55 2.46
C VAL A 48 17.81 5.04 2.21
N ILE A 49 18.14 6.29 2.56
CA ILE A 49 19.50 6.83 2.42
C ILE A 49 20.50 6.01 3.25
N GLU A 50 20.16 5.68 4.50
CA GLU A 50 21.02 4.84 5.35
C GLU A 50 21.14 3.41 4.83
N LEU A 51 20.06 2.82 4.32
CA LEU A 51 20.09 1.49 3.72
C LEU A 51 20.89 1.46 2.41
N ASP A 52 20.82 2.52 1.61
CA ASP A 52 21.66 2.68 0.41
C ASP A 52 23.15 2.78 0.76
N LYS A 53 23.49 3.48 1.86
CA LYS A 53 24.87 3.48 2.38
C LYS A 53 25.31 2.08 2.80
N ALA A 54 24.47 1.33 3.51
CA ALA A 54 24.79 -0.05 3.91
C ALA A 54 25.02 -0.96 2.69
N LEU A 55 24.21 -0.80 1.64
CA LEU A 55 24.29 -1.57 0.40
C LEU A 55 25.38 -1.07 -0.58
N SER A 56 26.16 -0.05 -0.22
CA SER A 56 27.19 0.52 -1.11
C SER A 56 28.30 -0.47 -1.48
N SER A 57 28.54 -1.48 -0.64
CA SER A 57 29.49 -2.57 -0.89
C SER A 57 28.92 -3.68 -1.79
N GLY A 58 27.62 -3.66 -2.08
CA GLY A 58 26.92 -4.64 -2.89
C GLY A 58 25.65 -5.18 -2.23
N VAL A 59 24.85 -5.91 -3.00
CA VAL A 59 23.57 -6.50 -2.56
C VAL A 59 23.72 -7.92 -1.99
N THR A 60 24.95 -8.44 -1.94
CA THR A 60 25.28 -9.76 -1.44
C THR A 60 26.47 -9.69 -0.51
N GLU A 61 26.41 -10.43 0.58
CA GLU A 61 27.50 -10.60 1.55
C GLU A 61 28.08 -12.00 1.41
N THR A 62 29.42 -12.11 1.41
CA THR A 62 30.10 -13.41 1.46
C THR A 62 30.48 -13.71 2.90
N GLY A 63 29.92 -14.78 3.45
CA GLY A 63 30.20 -15.21 4.82
C GLY A 63 31.59 -15.84 4.97
N PRO A 64 32.04 -16.06 6.23
CA PRO A 64 33.37 -16.61 6.52
C PRO A 64 33.64 -17.99 5.91
N THR A 65 32.59 -18.77 5.66
CA THR A 65 32.63 -20.10 5.04
C THR A 65 32.59 -20.06 3.51
N GLY A 66 32.64 -18.87 2.89
CA GLY A 66 32.49 -18.68 1.45
C GLY A 66 31.04 -18.70 0.94
N ALA A 67 30.06 -18.88 1.83
CA ALA A 67 28.64 -18.85 1.46
C ALA A 67 28.19 -17.42 1.12
N VAL A 68 27.66 -17.22 -0.09
CA VAL A 68 27.08 -15.93 -0.52
C VAL A 68 25.62 -15.85 -0.09
N LYS A 69 25.26 -14.78 0.61
CA LYS A 69 23.89 -14.49 1.06
C LYS A 69 23.46 -13.11 0.57
N VAL A 70 22.16 -12.90 0.41
CA VAL A 70 21.60 -11.57 0.12
C VAL A 70 21.77 -10.68 1.33
N HIS A 71 22.22 -9.44 1.12
CA HIS A 71 22.35 -8.46 2.20
C HIS A 71 20.96 -8.17 2.80
N PRO A 72 20.76 -8.34 4.13
CA PRO A 72 19.47 -8.12 4.78
C PRO A 72 18.91 -6.69 4.58
N ALA A 73 19.76 -5.69 4.35
CA ALA A 73 19.33 -4.32 4.07
C ALA A 73 18.52 -4.20 2.76
N LEU A 74 18.66 -5.15 1.82
CA LEU A 74 17.96 -5.09 0.54
C LEU A 74 16.44 -5.22 0.68
N SER A 75 15.96 -6.12 1.54
CA SER A 75 14.52 -6.31 1.75
C SER A 75 13.91 -5.11 2.48
N ALA A 76 14.59 -4.61 3.52
CA ALA A 76 14.19 -3.41 4.24
C ALA A 76 14.10 -2.20 3.29
N ARG A 77 15.11 -2.00 2.42
CA ARG A 77 15.12 -0.92 1.44
C ARG A 77 13.90 -0.97 0.51
N ARG A 78 13.56 -2.15 0.01
CA ARG A 78 12.39 -2.32 -0.87
C ARG A 78 11.08 -1.96 -0.15
N ALA A 79 10.94 -2.36 1.11
CA ALA A 79 9.77 -2.03 1.92
C ALA A 79 9.64 -0.51 2.13
N GLU A 80 10.74 0.18 2.45
CA GLU A 80 10.73 1.63 2.63
C GLU A 80 10.45 2.39 1.32
N VAL A 81 11.02 1.95 0.19
CA VAL A 81 10.71 2.54 -1.13
C VAL A 81 9.23 2.42 -1.47
N GLU A 82 8.61 1.27 -1.18
CA GLU A 82 7.18 1.08 -1.39
C GLU A 82 6.35 1.98 -0.44
N GLN A 83 6.77 2.11 0.81
CA GLN A 83 6.13 3.00 1.78
C GLN A 83 6.19 4.47 1.33
N ILE A 84 7.36 4.94 0.87
CA ILE A 84 7.55 6.29 0.31
C ILE A 84 6.58 6.53 -0.84
N ALA A 85 6.53 5.61 -1.82
CA ALA A 85 5.65 5.75 -2.98
C ALA A 85 4.17 5.91 -2.58
N ARG A 86 3.71 5.13 -1.59
CA ARG A 86 2.34 5.22 -1.08
C ARG A 86 2.07 6.55 -0.36
N LEU A 87 3.02 7.01 0.46
CA LEU A 87 2.89 8.26 1.22
C LEU A 87 2.88 9.48 0.31
N VAL A 88 3.73 9.51 -0.72
CA VAL A 88 3.74 10.58 -1.75
C VAL A 88 2.39 10.68 -2.43
N VAL A 89 1.85 9.57 -2.95
CA VAL A 89 0.55 9.57 -3.62
C VAL A 89 -0.57 10.05 -2.70
N LEU A 90 -0.51 9.70 -1.41
CA LEU A 90 -1.52 10.10 -0.44
C LEU A 90 -1.43 11.60 -0.12
N LEU A 91 -0.22 12.14 0.12
CA LEU A 91 0.00 13.56 0.39
C LEU A 91 -0.35 14.43 -0.82
N ASP A 92 0.09 14.04 -2.02
CA ASP A 92 -0.25 14.72 -3.28
C ASP A 92 -1.77 14.86 -3.42
N ARG A 93 -2.47 13.74 -3.24
CA ARG A 93 -3.93 13.71 -3.35
C ARG A 93 -4.61 14.57 -2.30
N ARG A 94 -4.11 14.59 -1.05
CA ARG A 94 -4.72 15.41 0.01
C ARG A 94 -4.54 16.90 -0.24
N ILE A 95 -3.38 17.33 -0.71
CA ILE A 95 -3.14 18.74 -1.07
C ILE A 95 -3.99 19.13 -2.28
N GLU A 96 -4.06 18.28 -3.32
CA GLU A 96 -4.93 18.50 -4.48
C GLU A 96 -6.41 18.61 -4.10
N GLU A 97 -6.89 17.75 -3.20
CA GLU A 97 -8.29 17.79 -2.71
C GLU A 97 -8.56 19.05 -1.88
N ALA A 98 -7.67 19.38 -0.94
CA ALA A 98 -7.83 20.55 -0.08
C ALA A 98 -7.80 21.86 -0.88
N SER A 99 -6.89 21.98 -1.86
CA SER A 99 -6.80 23.15 -2.73
C SER A 99 -7.98 23.28 -3.70
N ALA A 100 -8.68 22.19 -4.00
CA ALA A 100 -9.97 22.21 -4.71
C ALA A 100 -11.17 22.57 -3.80
N GLY A 101 -10.94 22.85 -2.51
CA GLY A 101 -12.00 23.12 -1.54
C GLY A 101 -12.81 21.89 -1.14
N LEU A 102 -12.29 20.68 -1.39
CA LEU A 102 -12.92 19.43 -1.01
C LEU A 102 -12.32 18.98 0.33
N ASP A 103 -13.02 19.25 1.43
CA ASP A 103 -12.61 18.72 2.72
C ASP A 103 -12.83 17.19 2.76
N PRO A 104 -11.80 16.39 3.11
CA PRO A 104 -11.97 14.95 3.34
C PRO A 104 -13.10 14.63 4.34
N ALA A 105 -13.40 15.52 5.29
CA ALA A 105 -14.48 15.38 6.27
C ALA A 105 -15.89 15.47 5.66
N ASP A 106 -16.04 16.13 4.51
CA ASP A 106 -17.33 16.37 3.84
C ASP A 106 -17.75 15.23 2.90
N ARG A 107 -16.97 14.13 2.85
CA ARG A 107 -17.32 12.95 2.06
C ARG A 107 -18.43 12.13 2.72
N PRO A 108 -19.61 11.97 2.09
CA PRO A 108 -20.56 10.94 2.49
C PRO A 108 -19.93 9.56 2.23
N GLY A 109 -19.64 8.82 3.30
CA GLY A 109 -19.09 7.45 3.26
C GLY A 109 -17.66 7.27 3.76
N VAL A 110 -16.94 8.34 4.15
CA VAL A 110 -15.58 8.27 4.73
C VAL A 110 -15.57 8.77 6.18
N ARG A 111 -16.69 8.62 6.89
CA ARG A 111 -16.70 8.72 8.36
C ARG A 111 -16.30 7.37 8.94
N GLY A 112 -15.00 7.21 9.24
CA GLY A 112 -14.57 6.15 10.17
C GLY A 112 -13.51 5.18 9.67
N VAL A 113 -12.43 5.66 9.07
CA VAL A 113 -11.17 4.88 9.12
C VAL A 113 -10.12 5.74 9.81
N LYS A 114 -10.01 5.56 11.13
CA LYS A 114 -8.86 6.05 11.89
C LYS A 114 -7.59 5.47 11.25
N PRO A 115 -6.48 6.22 11.13
CA PRO A 115 -5.27 5.76 10.43
C PRO A 115 -4.57 4.55 11.08
N PHE A 116 -5.09 4.05 12.21
CA PHE A 116 -4.48 3.00 13.03
C PHE A 116 -5.46 1.89 13.46
N GLU A 117 -6.65 1.79 12.87
CA GLU A 117 -7.37 0.51 12.97
C GLU A 117 -6.69 -0.48 12.03
N THR A 118 -5.83 -1.30 12.62
CA THR A 118 -5.38 -2.59 12.11
C THR A 118 -6.50 -3.19 11.27
N ARG A 119 -6.28 -3.25 9.95
CA ARG A 119 -7.07 -4.12 9.05
C ARG A 119 -7.19 -5.45 9.78
N GLY A 120 -8.42 -5.81 10.13
CA GLY A 120 -8.75 -6.80 11.15
C GLY A 120 -7.77 -7.97 11.20
N SER A 121 -7.30 -8.24 12.41
CA SER A 121 -6.73 -9.54 12.77
C SER A 121 -7.52 -10.64 12.07
N TYR A 122 -6.83 -11.51 11.32
CA TYR A 122 -7.42 -12.76 10.86
C TYR A 122 -7.78 -13.54 12.12
N GLY A 123 -9.03 -13.40 12.57
CA GLY A 123 -9.57 -14.20 13.65
C GLY A 123 -9.42 -15.68 13.31
N PRO A 124 -9.06 -16.54 14.28
CA PRO A 124 -8.91 -17.96 14.04
C PRO A 124 -10.23 -18.52 13.48
N ARG A 125 -10.12 -19.35 12.43
CA ARG A 125 -11.26 -20.04 11.83
C ARG A 125 -11.98 -20.85 12.90
N SER A 126 -13.08 -20.31 13.41
CA SER A 126 -14.06 -21.02 14.21
C SER A 126 -14.80 -22.00 13.29
N THR A 127 -14.37 -23.25 13.32
CA THR A 127 -15.21 -24.39 12.93
C THR A 127 -16.28 -24.54 13.99
N GLY A 128 -17.48 -24.04 13.70
CA GLY A 128 -18.62 -24.15 14.59
C GLY A 128 -19.90 -23.92 13.79
N THR A 129 -20.55 -25.01 13.43
CA THR A 129 -21.91 -25.12 12.92
C THR A 129 -22.89 -24.35 13.80
N ASP A 130 -23.72 -23.49 13.21
CA ASP A 130 -25.19 -23.51 13.31
C ASP A 130 -25.82 -22.17 12.90
N GLY A 131 -26.89 -22.25 12.11
CA GLY A 131 -27.90 -21.18 12.02
C GLY A 131 -27.86 -20.29 10.78
N THR A 132 -28.62 -20.70 9.75
CA THR A 132 -29.17 -19.88 8.64
C THR A 132 -28.21 -19.41 7.55
N ALA A 133 -27.78 -20.36 6.72
CA ALA A 133 -27.16 -20.08 5.43
C ALA A 133 -28.21 -19.60 4.41
N SER A 134 -28.25 -18.30 4.12
CA SER A 134 -28.68 -17.85 2.78
C SER A 134 -27.53 -18.08 1.82
N ALA A 135 -27.49 -19.29 1.26
CA ALA A 135 -26.52 -19.69 0.24
C ALA A 135 -26.82 -18.94 -1.06
N LEU A 136 -25.89 -18.11 -1.52
CA LEU A 136 -25.84 -17.65 -2.91
C LEU A 136 -25.74 -18.89 -3.82
N PRO A 137 -26.59 -19.07 -4.84
CA PRO A 137 -26.51 -20.21 -5.72
C PRO A 137 -25.20 -20.18 -6.51
N ARG A 138 -24.35 -21.16 -6.19
CA ARG A 138 -23.11 -21.51 -6.89
C ARG A 138 -23.48 -21.96 -8.31
N ARG A 139 -22.93 -21.29 -9.33
CA ARG A 139 -23.04 -21.73 -10.74
C ARG A 139 -22.55 -23.18 -10.85
N GLU A 140 -23.46 -24.10 -11.14
CA GLU A 140 -23.13 -25.52 -11.32
C GLU A 140 -22.42 -25.73 -12.65
N HIS A 141 -21.18 -26.24 -12.57
CA HIS A 141 -20.52 -26.92 -13.69
C HIS A 141 -21.11 -28.33 -13.80
N HIS A 142 -22.00 -28.56 -14.75
CA HIS A 142 -22.46 -29.91 -15.06
C HIS A 142 -21.37 -30.67 -15.85
N SER A 143 -20.50 -31.35 -15.12
CA SER A 143 -19.77 -32.50 -15.63
C SER A 143 -20.49 -33.75 -15.16
N ARG A 144 -21.27 -34.39 -16.03
CA ARG A 144 -21.75 -35.75 -15.79
C ARG A 144 -21.38 -36.62 -16.97
N ALA A 145 -20.24 -37.29 -16.82
CA ALA A 145 -19.95 -38.53 -17.52
C ALA A 145 -20.99 -39.59 -17.09
N GLY A 146 -21.47 -40.38 -18.04
CA GLY A 146 -22.33 -41.53 -17.75
C GLY A 146 -23.13 -41.96 -18.96
N GLY A 147 -22.66 -42.99 -19.66
CA GLY A 147 -23.17 -43.42 -20.95
C GLY A 147 -24.51 -44.16 -20.93
N ARG A 148 -25.04 -44.36 -22.15
CA ARG A 148 -25.59 -45.61 -22.71
C ARG A 148 -26.17 -45.24 -24.07
N ARG A 149 -25.55 -45.71 -25.15
CA ARG A 149 -26.17 -45.77 -26.48
C ARG A 149 -27.00 -47.05 -26.58
N PRO A 150 -28.32 -47.01 -26.77
CA PRO A 150 -29.04 -48.10 -27.39
C PRO A 150 -29.05 -47.91 -28.91
N GLY A 151 -28.80 -48.98 -29.64
CA GLY A 151 -28.49 -48.97 -31.06
C GLY A 151 -29.68 -48.92 -32.02
N ASN A 152 -29.29 -48.83 -33.28
CA ASN A 152 -29.76 -49.55 -34.47
C ASN A 152 -31.22 -49.39 -34.98
N GLY A 153 -31.31 -49.24 -36.30
CA GLY A 153 -32.54 -49.28 -37.13
C GLY A 153 -32.91 -47.89 -37.65
N GLY A 154 -32.73 -47.50 -38.91
CA GLY A 154 -32.75 -48.28 -40.14
C GLY A 154 -34.10 -48.12 -40.82
N ARG A 155 -34.24 -47.10 -41.66
CA ARG A 155 -34.95 -47.02 -42.97
C ARG A 155 -35.15 -45.57 -43.38
#